data_AF-K2A8H8-F1
#
_entry.id   AF-K2A8H8-F1
#
_cell.length_a   1.000
_cell.length_b   1.000
_cell.length_c   1.000
_cell.angle_alpha   90.00
_cell.angle_beta   90.00
_cell.angle_gamma   90.00
#
_symmetry.space_group_name_H-M   'P 1'
#
loop_
_entity.id
_entity.type
_entity.pdbx_description
1 polymer ?
#
loop_
_entity_poly.entity_id
_entity_poly.type
_entity_poly.pdbx_seq_one_letter_code
_entity_poly.pdbx_strand_id
1 'polypeptide(L)' 'MESVQVILVIVVVSLTILLLAVGVEVFLIMLDLKRAVKRLNSLLEDSIIGGGLLRPEKLTSILEIFKRKKVSDTRSKGES' A
#
# COMPACT_ATOMS: atom_id res chain seq x y z
N MET A 1 -38.55 -33.16 -19.44
CA MET A 1 -37.23 -32.48 -19.37
C MET A 1 -36.85 -32.43 -17.91
N GLU A 2 -35.81 -33.15 -17.52
CA GLU A 2 -35.50 -33.56 -16.14
C GLU A 2 -35.17 -32.37 -15.23
N SER A 3 -35.69 -32.38 -14.00
CA SER A 3 -35.47 -31.34 -12.98
C SER A 3 -34.00 -30.95 -12.77
N VAL A 4 -33.08 -31.90 -13.02
CA VAL A 4 -31.63 -31.67 -12.98
C VAL A 4 -31.18 -30.62 -13.99
N GLN A 5 -31.73 -30.64 -15.21
CA GLN A 5 -31.39 -29.68 -16.27
C GLN A 5 -31.80 -28.26 -15.87
N VAL A 6 -32.97 -28.10 -15.24
CA VAL A 6 -33.45 -26.78 -14.76
C VAL A 6 -32.52 -26.23 -13.67
N ILE A 7 -32.12 -27.08 -12.72
CA ILE A 7 -31.20 -26.69 -11.63
C ILE A 7 -29.83 -26.29 -12.20
N LEU A 8 -29.28 -27.08 -13.13
CA LEU A 8 -28.00 -26.78 -13.76
C LEU A 8 -28.04 -25.44 -14.50
N VAL A 9 -29.12 -25.15 -15.24
CA VAL A 9 -29.27 -23.86 -15.94
C VAL A 9 -29.26 -22.70 -14.95
N ILE A 10 -29.99 -22.80 -13.83
CA ILE A 10 -30.02 -21.74 -12.81
C ILE A 10 -28.62 -21.53 -12.21
N VAL A 11 -27.92 -22.61 -11.85
CA VAL A 11 -26.58 -22.52 -11.27
C VAL A 11 -25.61 -21.88 -12.26
N VAL A 12 -25.59 -22.32 -13.52
CA VAL A 12 -24.69 -21.76 -14.54
C VAL A 12 -24.96 -20.27 -14.78
N VAL A 13 -26.24 -19.88 -14.90
CA VAL A 13 -26.61 -18.47 -15.06
C VAL A 13 -26.17 -17.66 -13.85
N SER A 14 -26.43 -18.14 -12.63
CA SER A 14 -26.03 -17.45 -11.40
C SER A 14 -24.50 -17.29 -11.33
N LEU A 15 -23.74 -18.35 -11.59
CA LEU A 15 -22.29 -18.33 -11.56
C LEU A 15 -21.72 -17.39 -12.63
N THR A 16 -22.34 -17.33 -13.80
CA THR A 16 -21.94 -16.44 -14.90
C THR A 16 -22.16 -14.97 -14.52
N ILE A 17 -23.30 -14.65 -13.88
CA ILE A 17 -23.58 -13.30 -13.38
C ILE A 17 -22.58 -12.93 -12.27
N LEU A 18 -22.33 -13.83 -11.33
CA LEU A 18 -21.33 -13.61 -10.26
C LEU A 18 -19.94 -13.35 -10.86
N LEU A 19 -19.51 -14.16 -11.82
CA LEU A 19 -18.22 -13.99 -12.50
C LEU A 19 -18.13 -12.65 -13.23
N LEU A 20 -19.20 -12.22 -13.90
CA LEU A 20 -19.25 -10.91 -14.55
C LEU A 20 -19.14 -9.78 -13.53
N ALA A 21 -19.86 -9.86 -12.41
CA ALA A 21 -19.79 -8.86 -11.35
C ALA A 21 -18.37 -8.74 -10.77
N VAL A 22 -17.76 -9.86 -10.39
CA VAL A 22 -16.39 -9.90 -9.86
C VAL A 22 -15.39 -9.40 -10.91
N GLY A 23 -15.58 -9.74 -12.18
CA GLY A 23 -14.74 -9.26 -13.28
C GLY A 23 -14.76 -7.73 -13.38
N VAL A 24 -15.94 -7.12 -13.29
CA VAL A 24 -16.10 -5.66 -13.28
C VAL A 24 -15.47 -5.05 -12.01
N GLU A 25 -15.72 -5.63 -10.84
CA GLU A 25 -15.14 -5.17 -9.57
C GLU A 25 -13.61 -5.13 -9.63
N VAL A 26 -12.98 -6.24 -10.03
CA VAL A 26 -11.52 -6.33 -10.13
C VAL A 26 -10.98 -5.34 -11.17
N PHE A 27 -11.68 -5.15 -12.30
CA PHE A 27 -11.29 -4.19 -13.31
C PHE A 27 -11.30 -2.74 -12.78
N LEU A 28 -12.37 -2.35 -12.07
CA LEU A 28 -12.48 -1.03 -11.44
C LEU A 28 -11.39 -0.82 -10.38
N ILE A 29 -11.17 -1.80 -9.51
CA ILE A 29 -10.10 -1.76 -8.50
C ILE A 29 -8.73 -1.61 -9.17
N MET A 30 -8.48 -2.29 -10.29
CA MET A 30 -7.21 -2.16 -11.02
C MET A 30 -7.00 -0.73 -11.56
N LEU A 31 -8.05 -0.08 -12.05
CA LEU A 31 -7.99 1.30 -12.53
C LEU A 31 -7.66 2.27 -11.39
N ASP A 32 -8.32 2.11 -10.25
CA ASP A 32 -8.07 2.93 -9.07
C ASP A 32 -6.67 2.73 -8.51
N LEU A 33 -6.20 1.48 -8.48
CA LEU A 33 -4.84 1.15 -8.05
C LEU A 33 -3.80 1.80 -8.97
N LYS A 34 -3.98 1.73 -10.30
CA LYS A 34 -3.09 2.43 -11.25
C LYS A 34 -3.04 3.93 -10.99
N ARG A 35 -4.18 4.55 -10.66
CA ARG A 35 -4.25 5.98 -10.34
C ARG A 35 -3.57 6.30 -9.01
N ALA A 36 -3.77 5.46 -8.00
CA ALA A 36 -3.12 5.59 -6.70
C ALA A 36 -1.60 5.47 -6.82
N VAL A 37 -1.09 4.48 -7.54
CA VAL A 37 0.35 4.29 -7.79
C VAL A 37 0.94 5.51 -8.50
N LYS A 38 0.28 6.07 -9.52
CA LYS A 38 0.75 7.30 -10.18
C LYS A 38 0.87 8.48 -9.20
N ARG A 39 -0.13 8.67 -8.33
CA ARG A 39 -0.10 9.72 -7.29
C ARG A 39 0.98 9.48 -6.25
N LEU A 40 1.18 8.23 -5.84
CA LEU A 40 2.27 7.87 -4.93
C LEU A 40 3.63 8.13 -5.58
N ASN A 41 3.81 7.81 -6.86
CA ASN A 41 5.04 8.07 -7.58
C ASN A 41 5.34 9.58 -7.66
N SER A 42 4.34 10.41 -7.98
CA SER A 42 4.53 11.86 -8.00
C SER A 42 4.81 12.43 -6.61
N LEU A 43 4.16 11.93 -5.55
CA LEU A 43 4.47 12.34 -4.17
C LEU A 43 5.87 11.92 -3.73
N LEU A 44 6.31 10.73 -4.15
CA LEU A 44 7.64 10.23 -3.86
C LEU A 44 8.69 11.07 -4.59
N GLU A 45 8.46 11.36 -5.87
CA GLU A 45 9.32 12.22 -6.69
C GLU A 45 9.39 13.65 -6.12
N ASP A 46 8.26 14.25 -5.74
CA ASP A 46 8.22 15.57 -5.09
C ASP A 46 8.92 15.55 -3.72
N SER A 47 8.77 14.48 -2.93
CA SER A 47 9.42 14.36 -1.62
C SER A 47 10.92 14.08 -1.70
N ILE A 48 11.37 13.37 -2.75
CA ILE A 48 12.77 13.05 -3.02
C ILE A 48 13.48 14.24 -3.67
N ILE A 49 12.89 14.83 -4.71
CA ILE A 49 13.56 15.79 -5.60
C ILE A 49 13.19 17.25 -5.25
N GLY A 50 11.92 17.54 -4.92
CA GLY A 50 11.42 18.90 -4.71
C GLY A 50 11.39 19.38 -3.25
N GLY A 51 11.24 18.47 -2.28
CA GLY A 51 10.94 18.80 -0.88
C GLY A 51 12.10 18.74 0.12
N GLY A 52 13.30 18.33 -0.31
CA GLY A 52 14.51 18.35 0.53
C GLY A 52 14.51 17.43 1.78
N LEU A 53 13.46 16.63 2.00
CA LEU A 53 13.30 15.76 3.18
C LEU A 53 14.15 14.48 3.11
N LEU A 54 14.31 13.91 1.92
CA LEU A 54 15.20 12.76 1.67
C LEU A 54 16.59 13.19 1.18
N ARG A 55 17.00 14.43 1.46
CA ARG A 55 18.41 14.81 1.25
C ARG A 55 19.24 14.07 2.32
N PRO A 56 20.31 13.35 1.94
CA PRO A 56 21.14 12.60 2.89
C PRO A 56 21.62 13.47 4.06
N GLU A 57 21.74 14.78 3.84
CA GLU A 57 22.04 15.82 4.83
C GLU A 57 21.05 15.87 6.01
N LYS A 58 19.73 15.81 5.76
CA LYS A 58 18.69 15.88 6.81
C LYS A 58 18.55 14.54 7.55
N LEU A 59 18.64 13.43 6.81
CA LEU A 59 18.61 12.07 7.38
C LEU A 59 19.84 11.80 8.27
N THR A 60 21.02 12.30 7.88
CA THR A 60 22.24 12.22 8.69
C THR A 60 22.09 12.97 10.02
N SER A 61 21.46 14.15 9.99
CA SER A 61 21.24 14.94 11.20
C SER A 61 20.29 14.26 12.19
N ILE A 62 19.20 13.63 11.71
CA ILE A 62 18.29 12.85 12.56
C ILE A 62 18.99 11.61 13.13
N LEU A 63 19.82 10.93 12.32
CA LEU A 63 20.62 9.78 12.75
C LEU A 63 21.63 10.17 13.84
N GLU A 64 22.28 11.33 13.72
CA GLU A 64 23.19 11.85 14.76
C GLU A 64 22.47 12.19 16.06
N ILE A 65 21.29 12.80 15.99
CA ILE A 65 20.47 13.12 17.19
C ILE A 65 20.08 11.82 17.91
N PHE A 66 19.68 10.78 17.16
CA PHE A 66 19.32 9.49 17.72
C PHE A 66 20.53 8.78 18.36
N LYS A 67 21.70 8.85 17.71
CA LYS A 67 22.96 8.33 18.25
C LYS A 67 23.38 9.06 19.53
N ARG A 68 23.29 10.39 19.58
CA ARG A 68 23.59 11.17 20.79
C ARG A 68 22.63 10.87 21.94
N LYS A 69 21.34 10.70 21.66
CA LYS A 69 20.35 10.31 22.68
C LYS A 69 20.70 8.97 23.33
N LYS A 70 21.05 7.95 22.51
CA LYS A 70 21.47 6.63 23.00
C LYS A 70 22.72 6.69 23.88
N VAL A 71 23.70 7.53 23.53
CA VAL A 71 24.95 7.69 24.31
C VAL A 71 24.71 8.41 25.64
N SER A 72 23.79 9.39 25.67
CA SER A 72 23.41 10.11 26.89
C SER A 72 22.69 9.19 27.89
N ASP A 73 21.78 8.33 27.42
CA ASP A 73 21.07 7.36 28.26
C ASP A 73 22.03 6.33 28.90
N THR A 74 23.06 5.89 28.17
CA THR A 74 24.05 4.96 28.72
C THR A 74 25.03 5.58 29.72
N ARG A 75 25.27 6.91 29.65
CA ARG A 75 26.09 7.62 30.64
C ARG A 75 25.33 7.86 31.94
N SER A 76 24.04 8.18 31.87
CA SER A 76 23.21 8.39 33.07
C SER A 76 22.98 7.12 33.90
N LYS A 77 23.19 5.93 33.31
CA LYS A 77 23.01 4.63 33.99
C LYS A 77 24.31 4.05 34.57
N GLY A 78 25.44 4.75 34.42
CA GLY A 78 26.76 4.35 34.95
C GLY A 78 27.22 5.14 36.18
N GLU A 79 26.41 6.10 36.66
CA GLU A 79 26.68 6.94 37.84
C GLU A 79 25.58 6.77 38.91
N SER A 80 25.21 5.53 39.21
CA SER A 80 24.35 5.18 40.36
C SER A 80 24.89 3.93 41.04
#